data_AF-A0AAD9L2Q4-F1
#
_entry.id   AF-A0AAD9L2Q4-F1
#
_cell.length_a   1.000
_cell.length_b   1.000
_cell.length_c   1.000
_cell.angle_alpha   90.00
_cell.angle_beta   90.00
_cell.angle_gamma   90.00
#
_symmetry.space_group_name_H-M   'P 1'
#
loop_
_entity.id
_entity.type
_entity.pdbx_description
1 polymer ?
#
loop_
_entity_poly.entity_id
_entity_poly.type
_entity_poly.pdbx_seq_one_letter_code
_entity_poly.pdbx_strand_id
1 'polypeptide(L)'
;MEQYVLPMKPVAMRGAVTASKAARLWRTDEYFLNLEIGNHVDSIMVETQKKESRQQRMETLGFKEFIRTYNQSGYYMVNAVPPYLRQDVPLPRPLQCDELYENNLVQNVMWISSGGTRSVVHTDAADNINCQYVGMKTYVIIDPEIYGAQVDIDHPEGAYSDVDVDNVDYTQYPGLADVEYYVVNVSAGDCLFLPYKWIHHVRSFGRNIAVNLWFDHFKNKDVDVDKCPSAPKSEMTFEGLHFAGFDRLNEDPEAIKDHMMSLTKHREDISPKKLMELLTGDMESINVLPAKEKLLEIFAKLDTNSDGLLSHTEVKETPSEVWQTVGPMFDKMLTFLEDAQEGEEPPEDNLSEEMEAGDDLLGEDAKGNNMTM
;
A
#
# COMPACT_ATOMS: atom_id res chain seq x y z
N MET A 1 13.98 12.02 -11.23
CA MET A 1 14.74 10.96 -10.55
C MET A 1 15.62 11.52 -9.43
N GLU A 2 16.72 12.20 -9.75
CA GLU A 2 17.78 12.60 -8.79
C GLU A 2 17.36 13.56 -7.66
N GLN A 3 16.39 14.46 -7.89
CA GLN A 3 16.04 15.49 -6.90
C GLN A 3 14.93 15.06 -5.92
N TYR A 4 14.08 14.12 -6.33
CA TYR A 4 12.83 13.80 -5.63
C TYR A 4 12.63 12.31 -5.40
N VAL A 5 12.78 11.47 -6.43
CA VAL A 5 12.51 10.03 -6.32
C VAL A 5 13.62 9.33 -5.54
N LEU A 6 14.88 9.41 -6.00
CA LEU A 6 16.00 8.76 -5.31
C LEU A 6 16.24 9.31 -3.89
N PRO A 7 16.13 10.62 -3.63
CA PRO A 7 16.26 11.15 -2.27
C PRO A 7 15.01 11.02 -1.41
N MET A 8 13.95 10.35 -1.89
CA MET A 8 12.71 10.13 -1.14
C MET A 8 12.03 11.43 -0.66
N LYS A 9 11.96 12.44 -1.54
CA LYS A 9 11.37 13.75 -1.25
C LYS A 9 10.03 13.96 -1.96
N PRO A 10 8.95 14.27 -1.23
CA PRO A 10 7.66 14.56 -1.82
C PRO A 10 7.71 15.86 -2.61
N VAL A 11 6.88 15.94 -3.66
CA VAL A 11 6.78 17.15 -4.47
C VAL A 11 5.36 17.38 -4.99
N ALA A 12 4.86 18.60 -4.78
CA ALA A 12 3.63 19.07 -5.38
C ALA A 12 3.90 19.63 -6.78
N MET A 13 3.41 18.93 -7.81
CA MET A 13 3.51 19.32 -9.21
C MET A 13 2.30 20.16 -9.60
N ARG A 14 2.47 21.48 -9.68
CA ARG A 14 1.37 22.41 -9.96
C ARG A 14 0.93 22.35 -11.43
N GLY A 15 -0.38 22.24 -11.63
CA GLY A 15 -1.00 22.23 -12.96
C GLY A 15 -0.62 21.04 -13.85
N ALA A 16 -0.01 19.99 -13.30
CA ALA A 16 0.53 18.84 -14.01
C ALA A 16 -0.46 18.15 -14.96
N VAL A 17 -1.75 18.10 -14.60
CA VAL A 17 -2.80 17.42 -15.40
C VAL A 17 -3.87 18.38 -15.93
N THR A 18 -3.64 19.70 -15.87
CA THR A 18 -4.62 20.72 -16.28
C THR A 18 -5.05 20.60 -17.74
N ALA A 19 -4.15 20.16 -18.62
CA ALA A 19 -4.41 20.02 -20.05
C ALA A 19 -5.12 18.71 -20.43
N SER A 20 -5.29 17.78 -19.49
CA SER A 20 -5.79 16.44 -19.76
C SER A 20 -7.28 16.44 -20.13
N LYS A 21 -7.71 15.37 -20.83
CA LYS A 21 -9.13 15.12 -21.10
C LYS A 21 -9.93 15.02 -19.80
N ALA A 22 -9.46 14.27 -18.82
CA ALA A 22 -10.09 14.13 -17.50
C ALA A 22 -10.34 15.50 -16.84
N ALA A 23 -9.36 16.39 -16.77
CA ALA A 23 -9.50 17.73 -16.16
C ALA A 23 -10.53 18.63 -16.87
N ARG A 24 -10.79 18.38 -18.17
CA ARG A 24 -11.79 19.11 -18.95
C ARG A 24 -13.18 18.47 -18.88
N LEU A 25 -13.26 17.14 -19.01
CA LEU A 25 -14.50 16.40 -19.21
C LEU A 25 -15.19 16.04 -17.88
N TRP A 26 -14.43 15.78 -16.81
CA TRP A 26 -15.00 15.29 -15.55
C TRP A 26 -15.56 16.39 -14.64
N ARG A 27 -15.66 17.63 -15.13
CA ARG A 27 -16.11 18.80 -14.36
C ARG A 27 -17.54 18.67 -13.86
N THR A 28 -18.39 17.96 -14.59
CA THR A 28 -19.76 17.63 -14.21
C THR A 28 -19.99 16.13 -14.33
N ASP A 29 -21.06 15.64 -13.70
CA ASP A 29 -21.44 14.22 -13.79
C ASP A 29 -22.08 13.86 -15.15
N GLU A 30 -22.45 14.86 -15.97
CA GLU A 30 -23.06 14.64 -17.28
C GLU A 30 -22.17 13.83 -18.22
N TYR A 31 -20.86 14.06 -18.20
CA TYR A 31 -19.92 13.28 -19.01
C TYR A 31 -20.03 11.80 -18.66
N PHE A 32 -19.94 11.45 -17.37
CA PHE A 32 -20.02 10.08 -16.90
C PHE A 32 -21.36 9.41 -17.21
N LEU A 33 -22.47 10.15 -17.05
CA LEU A 33 -23.80 9.63 -17.33
C LEU A 33 -24.02 9.35 -18.83
N ASN A 34 -23.34 10.08 -19.71
CA ASN A 34 -23.43 9.93 -21.16
C ASN A 34 -22.37 8.98 -21.76
N LEU A 35 -21.45 8.43 -20.97
CA LEU A 35 -20.43 7.49 -21.46
C LEU A 35 -21.05 6.22 -22.05
N GLU A 36 -20.50 5.75 -23.16
CA GLU A 36 -20.77 4.41 -23.66
C GLU A 36 -19.85 3.42 -22.95
N ILE A 37 -20.43 2.57 -22.10
CA ILE A 37 -19.69 1.56 -21.33
C ILE A 37 -19.38 0.31 -22.18
N GLY A 38 -20.07 0.15 -23.31
CA GLY A 38 -19.85 -0.97 -24.23
C GLY A 38 -20.02 -2.33 -23.54
N ASN A 39 -19.14 -3.28 -23.87
CA ASN A 39 -19.13 -4.63 -23.30
C ASN A 39 -18.22 -4.76 -22.07
N HIS A 40 -17.79 -3.65 -21.45
CA HIS A 40 -16.97 -3.69 -20.25
C HIS A 40 -17.80 -4.15 -19.05
N VAL A 41 -17.15 -4.85 -18.12
CA VAL A 41 -17.73 -5.13 -16.80
C VAL A 41 -17.96 -3.79 -16.08
N ASP A 42 -19.22 -3.49 -15.75
CA ASP A 42 -19.61 -2.27 -15.04
C ASP A 42 -19.93 -2.57 -13.58
N SER A 43 -18.87 -2.77 -12.82
CA SER A 43 -18.93 -3.12 -11.41
C SER A 43 -17.79 -2.38 -10.71
N ILE A 44 -18.14 -1.42 -9.87
CA ILE A 44 -17.20 -0.62 -9.11
C ILE A 44 -17.35 -0.88 -7.62
N MET A 45 -16.25 -0.81 -6.88
CA MET A 45 -16.25 -0.87 -5.43
C MET A 45 -16.45 0.52 -4.82
N VAL A 46 -17.27 0.57 -3.77
CA VAL A 46 -17.54 1.78 -3.00
C VAL A 46 -17.43 1.50 -1.51
N GLU A 47 -16.80 2.42 -0.80
CA GLU A 47 -16.89 2.53 0.65
C GLU A 47 -18.25 3.12 1.05
N THR A 48 -18.78 2.66 2.18
CA THR A 48 -20.09 3.10 2.69
C THR A 48 -20.00 4.31 3.63
N GLN A 49 -18.80 4.67 4.05
CA GLN A 49 -18.52 5.78 4.96
C GLN A 49 -17.44 6.69 4.39
N LYS A 50 -17.46 7.96 4.82
CA LYS A 50 -16.48 8.97 4.36
C LYS A 50 -15.25 9.04 5.25
N LYS A 51 -15.40 8.67 6.53
CA LYS A 51 -14.26 8.47 7.42
C LYS A 51 -13.82 7.03 7.22
N GLU A 52 -12.61 6.87 6.72
CA GLU A 52 -12.04 5.57 6.45
C GLU A 52 -11.98 4.75 7.74
N SER A 53 -12.37 3.48 7.62
CA SER A 53 -12.14 2.44 8.60
C SER A 53 -11.78 1.18 7.83
N ARG A 54 -10.70 0.50 8.21
CA ARG A 54 -10.27 -0.73 7.53
C ARG A 54 -11.24 -1.91 7.71
N GLN A 55 -12.18 -1.79 8.64
CA GLN A 55 -13.25 -2.76 8.90
C GLN A 55 -14.58 -2.36 8.25
N GLN A 56 -14.62 -1.26 7.49
CA GLN A 56 -15.86 -0.78 6.92
C GLN A 56 -16.42 -1.72 5.86
N ARG A 57 -17.75 -1.75 5.74
CA ARG A 57 -18.41 -2.48 4.65
C ARG A 57 -18.13 -1.82 3.31
N MET A 58 -17.67 -2.63 2.37
CA MET A 58 -17.58 -2.32 0.95
C MET A 58 -18.86 -2.78 0.24
N GLU A 59 -19.29 -2.03 -0.78
CA GLU A 59 -20.37 -2.41 -1.67
C GLU A 59 -19.93 -2.35 -3.12
N THR A 60 -20.65 -3.09 -3.96
CA THR A 60 -20.42 -3.09 -5.41
C THR A 60 -21.63 -2.49 -6.11
N LEU A 61 -21.41 -1.55 -7.02
CA LEU A 61 -22.45 -0.84 -7.77
C LEU A 61 -22.06 -0.70 -9.25
N GLY A 62 -23.04 -0.47 -10.12
CA GLY A 62 -22.75 0.01 -11.48
C GLY A 62 -22.23 1.44 -11.45
N PHE A 63 -21.28 1.81 -12.33
CA PHE A 63 -20.66 3.13 -12.27
C PHE A 63 -21.68 4.27 -12.44
N LYS A 64 -22.59 4.16 -13.41
CA LYS A 64 -23.64 5.18 -13.60
C LYS A 64 -24.67 5.20 -12.49
N GLU A 65 -24.90 4.09 -11.81
CA GLU A 65 -25.75 4.06 -10.63
C GLU A 65 -25.11 4.86 -9.50
N PHE A 66 -23.85 4.59 -9.21
CA PHE A 66 -23.06 5.35 -8.23
C PHE A 66 -23.04 6.85 -8.55
N ILE A 67 -22.76 7.25 -9.80
CA ILE A 67 -22.74 8.67 -10.20
C ILE A 67 -24.09 9.37 -9.92
N ARG A 68 -25.22 8.67 -9.99
CA ARG A 68 -26.53 9.25 -9.66
C ARG A 68 -26.77 9.43 -8.15
N THR A 69 -26.11 8.63 -7.32
CA THR A 69 -26.46 8.50 -5.89
C THR A 69 -25.41 9.05 -4.92
N TYR A 70 -24.12 9.07 -5.28
CA TYR A 70 -23.01 9.39 -4.37
C TYR A 70 -23.09 10.76 -3.70
N ASN A 71 -23.71 11.74 -4.36
CA ASN A 71 -23.86 13.10 -3.81
C ASN A 71 -24.93 13.19 -2.71
N GLN A 72 -25.78 12.17 -2.58
CA GLN A 72 -26.86 12.10 -1.59
C GLN A 72 -26.63 10.98 -0.57
N SER A 73 -25.48 10.31 -0.62
CA SER A 73 -25.14 9.18 0.24
C SER A 73 -23.77 9.34 0.90
N GLY A 74 -23.41 8.36 1.73
CA GLY A 74 -22.06 8.19 2.26
C GLY A 74 -21.08 7.57 1.27
N TYR A 75 -21.51 7.22 0.06
CA TYR A 75 -20.71 6.44 -0.88
C TYR A 75 -19.47 7.18 -1.36
N TYR A 76 -18.37 6.45 -1.33
CA TYR A 76 -17.06 6.89 -1.78
C TYR A 76 -16.47 5.81 -2.69
N MET A 77 -16.33 6.11 -3.97
CA MET A 77 -15.76 5.14 -4.90
C MET A 77 -14.26 4.98 -4.64
N VAL A 78 -13.85 3.72 -4.51
CA VAL A 78 -12.46 3.27 -4.38
C VAL A 78 -12.28 2.11 -5.35
N ASN A 79 -11.87 2.42 -6.58
CA ASN A 79 -11.82 1.41 -7.63
C ASN A 79 -10.66 1.67 -8.57
N ALA A 80 -10.14 0.64 -9.24
CA ALA A 80 -9.27 0.86 -10.39
C ALA A 80 -9.96 1.75 -11.42
N VAL A 81 -9.20 2.57 -12.16
CA VAL A 81 -9.77 3.42 -13.22
C VAL A 81 -10.52 2.51 -14.20
N PRO A 82 -11.86 2.67 -14.33
CA PRO A 82 -12.64 1.84 -15.23
C PRO A 82 -12.06 1.87 -16.65
N PRO A 83 -12.03 0.73 -17.39
CA PRO A 83 -11.39 0.66 -18.70
C PRO A 83 -11.81 1.78 -19.67
N TYR A 84 -13.10 2.08 -19.71
CA TYR A 84 -13.72 3.13 -20.55
C TYR A 84 -13.42 4.57 -20.08
N LEU A 85 -12.65 4.77 -19.01
CA LEU A 85 -12.14 6.07 -18.55
C LEU A 85 -10.62 6.19 -18.69
N ARG A 86 -9.91 5.10 -18.99
CA ARG A 86 -8.44 5.10 -19.02
C ARG A 86 -7.87 6.03 -20.10
N GLN A 87 -8.58 6.22 -21.21
CA GLN A 87 -8.19 7.15 -22.27
C GLN A 87 -8.25 8.63 -21.89
N ASP A 88 -8.85 8.96 -20.74
CA ASP A 88 -8.94 10.33 -20.23
C ASP A 88 -7.79 10.69 -19.28
N VAL A 89 -7.19 9.68 -18.67
CA VAL A 89 -6.20 9.82 -17.59
C VAL A 89 -4.80 9.74 -18.18
N PRO A 90 -4.03 10.85 -18.19
CA PRO A 90 -2.67 10.83 -18.70
C PRO A 90 -1.75 10.06 -17.76
N LEU A 91 -0.78 9.33 -18.32
CA LEU A 91 0.39 8.90 -17.57
C LEU A 91 1.18 10.16 -17.19
N PRO A 92 1.49 10.44 -15.90
CA PRO A 92 2.26 11.61 -15.52
C PRO A 92 3.57 11.69 -16.30
N ARG A 93 3.90 12.87 -16.83
CA ARG A 93 5.08 13.06 -17.69
C ARG A 93 6.38 12.46 -17.15
N PRO A 94 6.70 12.55 -15.84
CA PRO A 94 7.92 11.93 -15.32
C PRO A 94 7.99 10.41 -15.50
N LEU A 95 6.86 9.73 -15.69
CA LEU A 95 6.78 8.27 -15.87
C LEU A 95 6.65 7.85 -17.34
N GLN A 96 6.63 8.78 -18.30
CA GLN A 96 6.55 8.46 -19.74
C GLN A 96 7.91 8.05 -20.35
N CYS A 97 8.75 7.43 -19.53
CA CYS A 97 9.99 6.79 -19.96
C CYS A 97 9.74 5.29 -19.97
N ASP A 98 10.14 4.60 -21.04
CA ASP A 98 9.89 3.17 -21.23
C ASP A 98 10.39 2.37 -20.01
N GLU A 99 11.56 2.71 -19.46
CA GLU A 99 12.11 2.09 -18.23
C GLU A 99 11.33 2.37 -16.93
N LEU A 100 10.47 3.40 -16.91
CA LEU A 100 9.70 3.80 -15.72
C LEU A 100 8.26 3.33 -15.70
N TYR A 101 7.70 2.91 -16.84
CA TYR A 101 6.35 2.35 -16.87
C TYR A 101 6.32 0.89 -17.28
N GLU A 102 7.23 0.42 -18.13
CA GLU A 102 7.25 -0.99 -18.55
C GLU A 102 7.61 -1.86 -17.36
N ASN A 103 6.66 -2.72 -16.96
CA ASN A 103 6.83 -3.62 -15.81
C ASN A 103 7.15 -2.90 -14.48
N ASN A 104 6.79 -1.62 -14.36
CA ASN A 104 7.03 -0.83 -13.15
C ASN A 104 5.73 -0.27 -12.52
N LEU A 105 4.64 -0.19 -13.27
CA LEU A 105 3.36 0.26 -12.75
C LEU A 105 2.69 -0.83 -11.91
N VAL A 106 2.35 -0.48 -10.67
CA VAL A 106 1.75 -1.39 -9.68
C VAL A 106 0.24 -1.32 -9.80
N GLN A 107 -0.35 -0.17 -9.49
CA GLN A 107 -1.81 -0.04 -9.43
C GLN A 107 -2.25 1.38 -9.78
N ASN A 108 -3.46 1.49 -10.33
CA ASN A 108 -4.17 2.75 -10.46
C ASN A 108 -5.46 2.67 -9.64
N VAL A 109 -5.78 3.72 -8.87
CA VAL A 109 -7.05 3.82 -8.14
C VAL A 109 -7.66 5.19 -8.39
N MET A 110 -8.90 5.18 -8.82
CA MET A 110 -9.76 6.35 -8.95
C MET A 110 -10.62 6.51 -7.71
N TRP A 111 -10.67 7.74 -7.22
CA TRP A 111 -11.44 8.14 -6.05
C TRP A 111 -12.50 9.13 -6.49
N ILE A 112 -13.78 8.85 -6.22
CA ILE A 112 -14.89 9.79 -6.48
C ILE A 112 -15.72 9.94 -5.21
N SER A 113 -15.91 11.18 -4.75
CA SER A 113 -16.76 11.47 -3.59
C SER A 113 -17.47 12.82 -3.71
N SER A 114 -18.48 13.01 -2.85
CA SER A 114 -19.11 14.30 -2.61
C SER A 114 -18.34 15.20 -1.63
N GLY A 115 -17.11 14.82 -1.26
CA GLY A 115 -16.25 15.53 -0.32
C GLY A 115 -16.53 15.18 1.14
N GLY A 116 -15.65 15.67 2.02
CA GLY A 116 -15.68 15.37 3.46
C GLY A 116 -15.10 14.00 3.79
N THR A 117 -14.38 13.37 2.86
CA THR A 117 -13.67 12.12 3.16
C THR A 117 -12.39 12.40 3.95
N ARG A 118 -12.01 11.44 4.78
CA ARG A 118 -10.83 11.51 5.65
C ARG A 118 -10.23 10.12 5.78
N SER A 119 -8.98 9.97 5.38
CA SER A 119 -8.25 8.71 5.49
C SER A 119 -7.77 8.46 6.92
N VAL A 120 -7.40 7.22 7.24
CA VAL A 120 -6.53 6.94 8.39
C VAL A 120 -5.13 7.51 8.16
N VAL A 121 -4.31 7.56 9.20
CA VAL A 121 -2.86 7.77 9.04
C VAL A 121 -2.26 6.44 8.56
N HIS A 122 -1.51 6.46 7.46
CA HIS A 122 -0.93 5.25 6.89
C HIS A 122 0.32 5.53 6.08
N THR A 123 0.97 4.45 5.64
CA THR A 123 2.05 4.48 4.66
C THR A 123 1.71 3.59 3.47
N ASP A 124 2.25 3.90 2.29
CA ASP A 124 2.10 3.06 1.11
C ASP A 124 3.35 2.18 0.90
N ALA A 125 3.13 0.98 0.36
CA ALA A 125 4.18 0.03 -0.01
C ALA A 125 4.81 0.30 -1.40
N ALA A 126 4.45 1.41 -2.06
CA ALA A 126 4.97 1.80 -3.36
C ALA A 126 5.12 3.33 -3.45
N ASP A 127 5.93 3.79 -4.42
CA ASP A 127 5.95 5.20 -4.80
C ASP A 127 4.59 5.59 -5.41
N ASN A 128 4.08 6.77 -5.07
CA ASN A 128 2.70 7.16 -5.39
C ASN A 128 2.63 8.56 -6.01
N ILE A 129 1.91 8.70 -7.13
CA ILE A 129 1.48 10.00 -7.63
C ILE A 129 -0.04 10.11 -7.53
N ASN A 130 -0.53 11.01 -6.68
CA ASN A 130 -1.94 11.39 -6.63
C ASN A 130 -2.19 12.64 -7.47
N CYS A 131 -3.03 12.53 -8.51
CA CYS A 131 -3.46 13.66 -9.32
C CYS A 131 -4.92 14.03 -9.04
N GLN A 132 -5.17 15.31 -8.75
CA GLN A 132 -6.51 15.84 -8.47
C GLN A 132 -7.12 16.42 -9.75
N TYR A 133 -8.27 15.90 -10.19
CA TYR A 133 -8.97 16.37 -11.39
C TYR A 133 -10.13 17.30 -11.06
N VAL A 134 -10.82 17.06 -9.95
CA VAL A 134 -11.93 17.91 -9.46
C VAL A 134 -11.82 18.07 -7.95
N GLY A 135 -12.07 19.28 -7.44
CA GLY A 135 -12.08 19.57 -6.01
C GLY A 135 -10.69 19.81 -5.45
N MET A 136 -10.54 19.60 -4.14
CA MET A 136 -9.28 19.78 -3.43
C MET A 136 -9.10 18.68 -2.38
N LYS A 137 -7.86 18.26 -2.19
CA LYS A 137 -7.41 17.47 -1.04
C LYS A 137 -6.36 18.24 -0.24
N THR A 138 -6.38 18.05 1.07
CA THR A 138 -5.31 18.48 1.98
C THR A 138 -4.64 17.22 2.52
N TYR A 139 -3.32 17.14 2.35
CA TYR A 139 -2.48 16.09 2.90
C TYR A 139 -1.75 16.64 4.13
N VAL A 140 -1.75 15.86 5.20
CA VAL A 140 -0.76 15.97 6.28
C VAL A 140 0.24 14.85 6.03
N ILE A 141 1.50 15.20 5.80
CA ILE A 141 2.56 14.21 5.53
C ILE A 141 3.71 14.38 6.50
N ILE A 142 4.28 13.26 6.94
CA ILE A 142 5.34 13.18 7.93
C ILE A 142 6.51 12.42 7.32
N ASP A 143 7.71 12.93 7.53
CA ASP A 143 8.95 12.31 7.07
C ASP A 143 9.22 11.03 7.87
N PRO A 144 9.18 9.84 7.23
CA PRO A 144 9.34 8.58 7.95
C PRO A 144 10.78 8.35 8.43
N GLU A 145 11.79 9.00 7.83
CA GLU A 145 13.19 8.87 8.26
C GLU A 145 13.43 9.66 9.55
N ILE A 146 12.84 10.85 9.66
CA ILE A 146 13.04 11.75 10.81
C ILE A 146 12.08 11.41 11.96
N TYR A 147 10.81 11.17 11.65
CA TYR A 147 9.72 11.10 12.64
C TYR A 147 8.99 9.74 12.66
N GLY A 148 9.41 8.76 11.87
CA GLY A 148 8.72 7.48 11.77
C GLY A 148 8.72 6.65 13.07
N ALA A 149 9.65 6.91 14.00
CA ALA A 149 9.67 6.23 15.30
C ALA A 149 8.69 6.85 16.32
N GLN A 150 8.15 8.04 16.03
CA GLN A 150 7.24 8.79 16.89
C GLN A 150 5.77 8.65 16.42
N VAL A 151 5.55 8.08 15.24
CA VAL A 151 4.20 7.81 14.70
C VAL A 151 3.91 6.33 14.86
N ASP A 152 2.99 6.00 15.75
CA ASP A 152 2.61 4.61 15.99
C ASP A 152 1.71 4.09 14.85
N ILE A 153 2.28 3.24 13.99
CA ILE A 153 1.56 2.38 13.06
C ILE A 153 1.17 1.12 13.84
N ASP A 154 0.08 1.21 14.60
CA ASP A 154 -0.40 0.17 15.51
C ASP A 154 -1.02 -1.05 14.78
N HIS A 155 -1.27 -0.90 13.47
CA HIS A 155 -1.65 -1.97 12.55
C HIS A 155 -0.57 -2.18 11.46
N PRO A 156 0.55 -2.86 11.78
CA PRO A 156 1.65 -3.07 10.85
C PRO A 156 1.28 -3.94 9.63
N GLU A 157 0.32 -4.86 9.76
CA GLU A 157 -0.19 -5.73 8.71
C GLU A 157 -0.84 -4.96 7.55
N GLY A 158 -1.48 -3.82 7.88
CA GLY A 158 -2.10 -2.93 6.89
C GLY A 158 -1.37 -1.59 6.74
N ALA A 159 -0.23 -1.43 7.41
CA ALA A 159 0.58 -0.22 7.47
C ALA A 159 -0.21 1.06 7.82
N TYR A 160 -1.13 0.99 8.80
CA TYR A 160 -1.94 2.12 9.25
C TYR A 160 -1.96 2.30 10.77
N SER A 161 -2.49 3.45 11.20
CA SER A 161 -2.69 3.83 12.58
C SER A 161 -4.17 4.10 12.87
N ASP A 162 -4.66 3.62 14.01
CA ASP A 162 -6.02 3.86 14.50
C ASP A 162 -6.23 5.26 15.11
N VAL A 163 -5.20 6.11 15.11
CA VAL A 163 -5.28 7.48 15.62
C VAL A 163 -6.49 8.23 15.05
N ASP A 164 -7.31 8.82 15.93
CA ASP A 164 -8.42 9.65 15.49
C ASP A 164 -7.91 10.97 14.90
N VAL A 165 -7.84 11.03 13.58
CA VAL A 165 -7.41 12.18 12.80
C VAL A 165 -8.24 13.45 13.01
N ASP A 166 -9.43 13.37 13.61
CA ASP A 166 -10.24 14.53 14.00
C ASP A 166 -10.04 14.97 15.45
N ASN A 167 -9.51 14.10 16.29
CA ASN A 167 -9.32 14.34 17.72
C ASN A 167 -8.20 13.45 18.28
N VAL A 168 -6.95 13.81 17.98
CA VAL A 168 -5.76 13.06 18.41
C VAL A 168 -5.64 13.05 19.93
N ASP A 169 -5.63 11.85 20.52
CA ASP A 169 -5.34 11.64 21.94
C ASP A 169 -3.83 11.49 22.16
N TYR A 170 -3.17 12.57 22.60
CA TYR A 170 -1.74 12.56 22.91
C TYR A 170 -1.37 11.74 24.16
N THR A 171 -2.35 11.25 24.93
CA THR A 171 -2.08 10.28 26.00
C THR A 171 -1.86 8.89 25.42
N GLN A 172 -2.62 8.55 24.37
CA GLN A 172 -2.52 7.27 23.67
C GLN A 172 -1.39 7.30 22.63
N TYR A 173 -1.23 8.41 21.90
CA TYR A 173 -0.22 8.60 20.86
C TYR A 173 0.73 9.77 21.22
N PRO A 174 1.52 9.65 22.30
CA PRO A 174 2.34 10.76 22.81
C PRO A 174 3.42 11.22 21.83
N GLY A 175 3.94 10.32 20.99
CA GLY A 175 4.97 10.66 20.00
C GLY A 175 4.53 11.73 19.01
N LEU A 176 3.23 11.80 18.68
CA LEU A 176 2.67 12.79 17.77
C LEU A 176 2.77 14.24 18.27
N ALA A 177 3.03 14.46 19.57
CA ALA A 177 3.20 15.80 20.12
C ALA A 177 4.48 16.50 19.63
N ASP A 178 5.50 15.72 19.30
CA ASP A 178 6.85 16.20 18.94
C ASP A 178 7.17 16.01 17.44
N VAL A 179 6.18 15.62 16.63
CA VAL A 179 6.35 15.38 15.18
C VAL A 179 6.16 16.67 14.39
N GLU A 180 7.13 16.99 13.54
CA GLU A 180 6.91 17.98 12.47
C GLU A 180 6.27 17.32 11.25
N TYR A 181 5.31 18.03 10.66
CA TYR A 181 4.58 17.58 9.49
C TYR A 181 4.46 18.70 8.45
N TYR A 182 4.26 18.30 7.21
CA TYR A 182 3.93 19.21 6.12
C TYR A 182 2.44 19.15 5.81
N VAL A 183 1.83 20.31 5.58
CA VAL A 183 0.47 20.42 5.07
C VAL A 183 0.52 20.78 3.59
N VAL A 184 0.01 19.91 2.73
CA VAL A 184 0.03 20.08 1.28
C VAL A 184 -1.40 20.16 0.74
N ASN A 185 -1.77 21.32 0.21
CA ASN A 185 -3.04 21.49 -0.51
C ASN A 185 -2.85 21.15 -1.99
N VAL A 186 -3.61 20.18 -2.48
CA VAL A 186 -3.62 19.70 -3.86
C VAL A 186 -4.97 20.05 -4.48
N SER A 187 -4.96 20.99 -5.43
CA SER A 187 -6.17 21.47 -6.10
C SER A 187 -6.34 20.82 -7.48
N ALA A 188 -7.53 20.92 -8.07
CA ALA A 188 -7.78 20.45 -9.43
C ALA A 188 -6.71 20.95 -10.43
N GLY A 189 -6.08 20.00 -11.13
CA GLY A 189 -4.96 20.22 -12.04
C GLY A 189 -3.59 19.85 -11.45
N ASP A 190 -3.46 19.81 -10.13
CA ASP A 190 -2.20 19.47 -9.45
C ASP A 190 -2.03 17.96 -9.26
N CYS A 191 -0.78 17.54 -9.10
CA CYS A 191 -0.45 16.21 -8.58
C CYS A 191 0.51 16.31 -7.40
N LEU A 192 0.50 15.31 -6.53
CA LEU A 192 1.44 15.14 -5.43
C LEU A 192 2.17 13.81 -5.60
N PHE A 193 3.49 13.86 -5.67
CA PHE A 193 4.34 12.69 -5.49
C PHE A 193 4.54 12.46 -3.99
N LEU A 194 4.12 11.28 -3.52
CA LEU A 194 4.37 10.74 -2.20
C LEU A 194 5.33 9.56 -2.35
N PRO A 195 6.56 9.67 -1.86
CA PRO A 195 7.52 8.58 -1.93
C PRO A 195 7.06 7.39 -1.07
N TYR A 196 7.58 6.21 -1.40
CA TYR A 196 7.47 4.99 -0.61
C TYR A 196 7.61 5.27 0.91
N LYS A 197 6.73 4.66 1.71
CA LYS A 197 6.67 4.77 3.18
C LYS A 197 6.41 6.16 3.76
N TRP A 198 6.19 7.20 2.97
CA TRP A 198 5.81 8.50 3.54
C TRP A 198 4.49 8.38 4.29
N ILE A 199 4.53 8.75 5.57
CA ILE A 199 3.39 8.71 6.47
C ILE A 199 2.44 9.83 6.08
N HIS A 200 1.16 9.52 5.88
CA HIS A 200 0.21 10.54 5.44
C HIS A 200 -1.23 10.32 5.90
N HIS A 201 -1.94 11.44 5.98
CA HIS A 201 -3.39 11.55 6.17
C HIS A 201 -3.97 12.52 5.14
N VAL A 202 -5.15 12.22 4.61
CA VAL A 202 -5.77 12.96 3.52
C VAL A 202 -7.20 13.37 3.85
N ARG A 203 -7.54 14.63 3.62
CA ARG A 203 -8.91 15.16 3.68
C ARG A 203 -9.36 15.69 2.34
N SER A 204 -10.59 15.40 1.93
CA SER A 204 -11.18 15.94 0.69
C SER A 204 -12.26 16.99 0.92
N PHE A 205 -12.37 17.95 0.00
CA PHE A 205 -13.30 19.07 0.10
C PHE A 205 -14.11 19.24 -1.19
N GLY A 206 -15.43 19.37 -1.04
CA GLY A 206 -16.39 19.45 -2.14
C GLY A 206 -16.43 18.19 -3.00
N ARG A 207 -17.15 18.22 -4.13
CA ARG A 207 -17.09 17.14 -5.13
C ARG A 207 -15.63 16.91 -5.49
N ASN A 208 -15.15 15.69 -5.29
CA ASN A 208 -13.74 15.35 -5.39
C ASN A 208 -13.54 14.17 -6.34
N ILE A 209 -12.60 14.34 -7.28
CA ILE A 209 -12.14 13.27 -8.17
C ILE A 209 -10.63 13.30 -8.25
N ALA A 210 -9.98 12.23 -7.80
CA ALA A 210 -8.53 12.06 -7.87
C ALA A 210 -8.19 10.68 -8.41
N VAL A 211 -7.00 10.54 -9.00
CA VAL A 211 -6.44 9.25 -9.39
C VAL A 211 -5.07 9.11 -8.77
N ASN A 212 -4.85 8.01 -8.07
CA ASN A 212 -3.53 7.56 -7.66
C ASN A 212 -2.92 6.64 -8.72
N LEU A 213 -1.60 6.74 -8.84
CA LEU A 213 -0.76 5.87 -9.62
C LEU A 213 0.38 5.39 -8.72
N TRP A 214 0.36 4.11 -8.36
CA TRP A 214 1.47 3.47 -7.66
C TRP A 214 2.40 2.80 -8.65
N PHE A 215 3.69 2.91 -8.39
CA PHE A 215 4.77 2.30 -9.16
C PHE A 215 5.87 1.82 -8.22
N ASP A 216 6.61 0.81 -8.67
CA ASP A 216 7.54 0.08 -7.85
C ASP A 216 8.74 0.97 -7.46
N HIS A 217 8.97 1.07 -6.15
CA HIS A 217 10.04 1.89 -5.58
C HIS A 217 11.42 1.28 -5.85
N PHE A 218 11.54 -0.05 -5.69
CA PHE A 218 12.83 -0.74 -5.67
C PHE A 218 13.45 -0.84 -7.06
N LYS A 219 12.64 -0.74 -8.12
CA LYS A 219 13.11 -0.67 -9.51
C LYS A 219 13.59 0.70 -9.93
N ASN A 220 13.14 1.76 -9.27
CA ASN A 220 13.49 3.13 -9.68
C ASN A 220 15.00 3.41 -9.54
N LYS A 221 15.72 2.65 -8.71
CA LYS A 221 17.18 2.75 -8.52
C LYS A 221 17.99 2.34 -9.75
N ASP A 222 17.42 1.45 -10.59
CA ASP A 222 18.11 0.82 -11.73
C ASP A 222 17.77 1.48 -13.07
N VAL A 223 16.98 2.56 -13.05
CA VAL A 223 16.53 3.29 -14.24
C VAL A 223 17.66 4.15 -14.80
N ASP A 224 17.96 3.96 -16.08
CA ASP A 224 18.89 4.75 -16.86
C ASP A 224 18.16 5.95 -17.50
N VAL A 225 18.16 7.06 -16.76
CA VAL A 225 17.48 8.30 -17.18
C VAL A 225 18.02 8.87 -18.51
N ASP A 226 19.21 8.48 -18.95
CA ASP A 226 19.76 8.93 -20.23
C ASP A 226 19.05 8.29 -21.44
N LYS A 227 18.37 7.15 -21.23
CA LYS A 227 17.51 6.52 -22.25
C LYS A 227 16.11 7.13 -22.29
N CYS A 228 15.74 7.92 -21.29
CA CYS A 228 14.44 8.57 -21.26
C CYS A 228 14.36 9.68 -22.31
N PRO A 229 13.23 9.81 -23.03
CA PRO A 229 13.10 10.82 -24.05
C PRO A 229 13.11 12.23 -23.43
N SER A 230 13.88 13.15 -24.01
CA SER A 230 13.96 14.54 -23.54
C SER A 230 12.67 15.34 -23.73
N ALA A 231 11.73 14.82 -24.53
CA ALA A 231 10.39 15.35 -24.71
C ALA A 231 9.37 14.19 -24.77
N PRO A 232 8.12 14.39 -24.30
CA PRO A 232 7.11 13.33 -24.30
C PRO A 232 6.82 12.80 -25.71
N LYS A 233 6.80 11.47 -25.88
CA LYS A 233 6.33 10.79 -27.09
C LYS A 233 4.80 10.80 -27.11
N SER A 234 4.16 11.92 -27.45
CA SER A 234 2.69 12.11 -27.41
C SER A 234 2.06 11.96 -25.99
N GLU A 235 0.80 12.36 -25.82
CA GLU A 235 0.11 12.29 -24.52
C GLU A 235 -0.33 10.84 -24.23
N MET A 236 0.56 10.04 -23.64
CA MET A 236 0.25 8.70 -23.17
C MET A 236 -0.83 8.75 -22.08
N THR A 237 -1.75 7.79 -22.11
CA THR A 237 -2.83 7.66 -21.13
C THR A 237 -2.76 6.29 -20.47
N PHE A 238 -3.64 6.01 -19.51
CA PHE A 238 -3.73 4.68 -18.90
C PHE A 238 -4.28 3.62 -19.87
N GLU A 239 -4.81 4.03 -21.02
CA GLU A 239 -5.26 3.09 -22.06
C GLU A 239 -4.07 2.30 -22.62
N GLY A 240 -4.19 0.97 -22.62
CA GLY A 240 -3.14 0.06 -23.07
C GLY A 240 -2.00 -0.18 -22.09
N LEU A 241 -2.00 0.47 -20.92
CA LEU A 241 -1.00 0.20 -19.88
C LEU A 241 -1.38 -1.04 -19.04
N HIS A 242 -0.34 -1.79 -18.67
CA HIS A 242 -0.44 -2.93 -17.76
C HIS A 242 -0.10 -2.49 -16.33
N PHE A 243 -0.90 -2.93 -15.37
CA PHE A 243 -0.72 -2.69 -13.93
C PHE A 243 -0.60 -4.05 -13.26
N ALA A 244 0.52 -4.29 -12.59
CA ALA A 244 0.84 -5.63 -12.11
C ALA A 244 0.13 -6.06 -10.82
N GLY A 245 -0.50 -5.12 -10.10
CA GLY A 245 -1.03 -5.37 -8.75
C GLY A 245 0.05 -5.23 -7.68
N PHE A 246 -0.39 -5.15 -6.42
CA PHE A 246 0.50 -5.04 -5.26
C PHE A 246 1.20 -6.36 -4.93
N ASP A 247 0.62 -7.50 -5.32
CA ASP A 247 1.17 -8.83 -5.05
C ASP A 247 2.58 -8.98 -5.62
N ARG A 248 2.84 -8.35 -6.77
CA ARG A 248 4.18 -8.29 -7.36
C ARG A 248 5.24 -7.68 -6.43
N LEU A 249 4.88 -6.71 -5.60
CA LEU A 249 5.85 -6.13 -4.66
C LEU A 249 6.29 -7.15 -3.61
N ASN A 250 5.46 -8.16 -3.34
CA ASN A 250 5.81 -9.27 -2.45
C ASN A 250 6.82 -10.23 -3.10
N GLU A 251 7.14 -10.09 -4.39
CA GLU A 251 8.20 -10.85 -5.07
C GLU A 251 9.57 -10.17 -5.00
N ASP A 252 9.63 -8.86 -4.71
CA ASP A 252 10.88 -8.10 -4.69
C ASP A 252 11.65 -8.35 -3.36
N PRO A 253 12.86 -8.92 -3.40
CA PRO A 253 13.61 -9.26 -2.20
C PRO A 253 13.88 -8.07 -1.27
N GLU A 254 14.07 -6.88 -1.83
CA GLU A 254 14.28 -5.65 -1.07
C GLU A 254 12.99 -5.14 -0.43
N ALA A 255 11.85 -5.28 -1.12
CA ALA A 255 10.54 -4.99 -0.53
C ALA A 255 10.21 -5.92 0.63
N ILE A 256 10.47 -7.23 0.48
CA ILE A 256 10.27 -8.21 1.54
C ILE A 256 11.19 -7.92 2.73
N LYS A 257 12.47 -7.62 2.46
CA LYS A 257 13.43 -7.23 3.50
C LYS A 257 12.93 -5.99 4.26
N ASP A 258 12.50 -4.95 3.57
CA ASP A 258 12.02 -3.72 4.22
C ASP A 258 10.76 -3.98 5.05
N HIS A 259 9.83 -4.80 4.55
CA HIS A 259 8.65 -5.20 5.31
C HIS A 259 9.04 -5.92 6.62
N MET A 260 9.92 -6.92 6.54
CA MET A 260 10.43 -7.64 7.72
C MET A 260 11.20 -6.71 8.69
N MET A 261 11.95 -5.75 8.15
CA MET A 261 12.61 -4.72 8.96
C MET A 261 11.60 -3.88 9.73
N SER A 262 10.49 -3.50 9.10
CA SER A 262 9.39 -2.76 9.74
C SER A 262 8.73 -3.56 10.85
N LEU A 263 8.54 -4.87 10.68
CA LEU A 263 7.91 -5.73 11.69
C LEU A 263 8.80 -5.91 12.92
N THR A 264 10.11 -6.02 12.73
CA THR A 264 11.09 -6.19 13.83
C THR A 264 11.50 -4.87 14.49
N LYS A 265 11.25 -3.73 13.85
CA LYS A 265 11.67 -2.41 14.33
C LYS A 265 11.01 -2.08 15.67
N HIS A 266 11.82 -1.67 16.64
CA HIS A 266 11.35 -1.28 17.99
C HIS A 266 10.57 -2.37 18.73
N ARG A 267 10.82 -3.66 18.40
CA ARG A 267 10.26 -4.80 19.12
C ARG A 267 11.35 -5.59 19.80
N GLU A 268 10.94 -6.35 20.81
CA GLU A 268 11.73 -7.49 21.28
C GLU A 268 11.79 -8.55 20.18
N ASP A 269 12.77 -9.46 20.29
CA ASP A 269 13.00 -10.48 19.28
C ASP A 269 11.75 -11.37 19.11
N ILE A 270 11.41 -11.63 17.84
CA ILE A 270 10.07 -12.10 17.46
C ILE A 270 10.09 -13.62 17.26
N SER A 271 9.17 -14.34 17.91
CA SER A 271 8.99 -15.78 17.66
C SER A 271 8.29 -16.06 16.32
N PRO A 272 8.41 -17.27 15.73
CA PRO A 272 7.71 -17.60 14.49
C PRO A 272 6.21 -17.37 14.57
N LYS A 273 5.61 -17.71 15.73
CA LYS A 273 4.17 -17.50 15.96
C LYS A 273 3.80 -16.02 15.90
N LYS A 274 4.61 -15.16 16.54
CA LYS A 274 4.37 -13.72 16.56
C LYS A 274 4.59 -13.10 15.18
N LEU A 275 5.56 -13.62 14.41
CA LEU A 275 5.77 -13.19 13.03
C LEU A 275 4.54 -13.49 12.16
N MET A 276 3.94 -14.69 12.28
CA MET A 276 2.70 -15.01 11.55
C MET A 276 1.59 -14.02 11.89
N GLU A 277 1.36 -13.77 13.18
CA GLU A 277 0.34 -12.83 13.65
C GLU A 277 0.54 -11.43 13.07
N LEU A 278 1.78 -10.95 13.04
CA LEU A 278 2.11 -9.62 12.50
C LEU A 278 1.96 -9.52 10.97
N LEU A 279 2.12 -10.65 10.26
CA LEU A 279 1.98 -10.72 8.82
C LEU A 279 0.52 -10.80 8.38
N THR A 280 -0.30 -11.55 9.10
CA THR A 280 -1.70 -11.82 8.69
C THR A 280 -2.71 -10.98 9.46
N GLY A 281 -2.31 -10.39 10.59
CA GLY A 281 -3.20 -9.68 11.51
C GLY A 281 -4.06 -10.62 12.37
N ASP A 282 -3.80 -11.93 12.35
CA ASP A 282 -4.59 -12.93 13.07
C ASP A 282 -3.74 -14.11 13.56
N MET A 283 -4.24 -14.80 14.59
CA MET A 283 -3.56 -15.96 15.19
C MET A 283 -4.02 -17.30 14.60
N GLU A 284 -5.05 -17.33 13.77
CA GLU A 284 -5.63 -18.56 13.20
C GLU A 284 -4.82 -19.05 12.01
N SER A 285 -4.22 -18.14 11.24
CA SER A 285 -3.35 -18.39 10.09
C SER A 285 -2.19 -19.34 10.39
N ILE A 286 -1.70 -19.40 11.64
CA ILE A 286 -0.67 -20.35 12.06
C ILE A 286 -1.11 -21.83 11.96
N ASN A 287 -2.42 -22.09 11.90
CA ASN A 287 -2.96 -23.45 11.80
C ASN A 287 -2.98 -23.98 10.36
N VAL A 288 -2.72 -23.13 9.37
CA VAL A 288 -2.55 -23.55 7.97
C VAL A 288 -1.18 -24.21 7.84
N LEU A 289 -1.14 -25.53 7.92
CA LEU A 289 0.11 -26.30 8.05
C LEU A 289 1.14 -25.98 6.94
N PRO A 290 0.79 -25.94 5.64
CA PRO A 290 1.76 -25.61 4.60
C PRO A 290 2.34 -24.19 4.74
N ALA A 291 1.52 -23.22 5.15
CA ALA A 291 1.97 -21.86 5.40
C ALA A 291 2.90 -21.80 6.62
N LYS A 292 2.56 -22.52 7.70
CA LYS A 292 3.40 -22.63 8.90
C LYS A 292 4.76 -23.26 8.58
N GLU A 293 4.81 -24.33 7.79
CA GLU A 293 6.06 -24.98 7.39
C GLU A 293 6.94 -24.01 6.60
N LYS A 294 6.38 -23.28 5.64
CA LYS A 294 7.13 -22.26 4.89
C LYS A 294 7.63 -21.13 5.78
N LEU A 295 6.82 -20.67 6.73
CA LEU A 295 7.25 -19.67 7.70
C LEU A 295 8.46 -20.15 8.51
N LEU A 296 8.47 -21.40 8.96
CA LEU A 296 9.59 -21.97 9.71
C LEU A 296 10.86 -22.10 8.84
N GLU A 297 10.72 -22.47 7.57
CA GLU A 297 11.86 -22.47 6.63
C GLU A 297 12.43 -21.07 6.40
N ILE A 298 11.57 -20.05 6.28
CA ILE A 298 11.98 -18.64 6.20
C ILE A 298 12.69 -18.25 7.49
N PHE A 299 12.11 -18.59 8.64
CA PHE A 299 12.67 -18.27 9.96
C PHE A 299 14.07 -18.86 10.12
N ALA A 300 14.27 -20.13 9.79
CA ALA A 300 15.58 -20.79 9.87
C ALA A 300 16.66 -20.17 8.96
N LYS A 301 16.26 -19.45 7.90
CA LYS A 301 17.20 -18.69 7.04
C LYS A 301 17.57 -17.34 7.62
N LEU A 302 16.69 -16.74 8.41
CA LEU A 302 16.85 -15.38 8.95
C LEU A 302 17.40 -15.37 10.38
N ASP A 303 17.09 -16.38 11.18
CA ASP A 303 17.65 -16.61 12.52
C ASP A 303 19.08 -17.14 12.40
N THR A 304 20.03 -16.21 12.32
CA THR A 304 21.45 -16.52 12.08
C THR A 304 22.18 -17.00 13.32
N ASN A 305 21.67 -16.66 14.51
CA ASN A 305 22.24 -17.05 15.78
C ASN A 305 21.65 -18.38 16.32
N SER A 306 20.55 -18.85 15.71
CA SER A 306 19.82 -20.08 16.03
C SER A 306 19.25 -20.11 17.45
N ASP A 307 18.80 -18.97 17.98
CA ASP A 307 18.17 -18.85 19.29
C ASP A 307 16.64 -19.03 19.25
N GLY A 308 16.05 -19.20 18.06
CA GLY A 308 14.63 -19.41 17.86
C GLY A 308 13.81 -18.12 17.88
N LEU A 309 14.46 -16.96 17.93
CA LEU A 309 13.86 -15.64 17.85
C LEU A 309 14.46 -14.87 16.67
N LEU A 310 13.70 -13.93 16.13
CA LEU A 310 14.14 -13.09 15.02
C LEU A 310 14.34 -11.66 15.49
N SER A 311 15.59 -11.22 15.54
CA SER A 311 15.93 -9.85 15.92
C SER A 311 15.92 -8.89 14.72
N HIS A 312 15.75 -7.59 15.00
CA HIS A 312 15.91 -6.54 13.98
C HIS A 312 17.30 -6.53 13.34
N THR A 313 18.34 -6.88 14.13
CA THR A 313 19.73 -6.89 13.65
C THR A 313 19.93 -8.01 12.63
N GLU A 314 19.37 -9.19 12.87
CA GLU A 314 19.47 -10.33 11.96
C GLU A 314 18.80 -10.07 10.62
N VAL A 315 17.58 -9.52 10.61
CA VAL A 315 16.90 -9.11 9.38
C VAL A 315 17.74 -8.09 8.60
N LYS A 316 18.31 -7.11 9.31
CA LYS A 316 19.12 -6.04 8.72
C LYS A 316 20.39 -6.59 8.07
N GLU A 317 21.10 -7.45 8.78
CA GLU A 317 22.41 -7.97 8.39
C GLU A 317 22.32 -9.19 7.45
N THR A 318 21.14 -9.80 7.31
CA THR A 318 20.88 -10.88 6.36
C THR A 318 21.33 -10.47 4.94
N PRO A 319 22.23 -11.25 4.29
CA PRO A 319 22.73 -11.00 2.95
C PRO A 319 21.63 -11.00 1.88
N SER A 320 21.82 -10.20 0.82
CA SER A 320 20.86 -10.10 -0.29
C SER A 320 20.59 -11.44 -0.98
N GLU A 321 21.58 -12.34 -1.03
CA GLU A 321 21.43 -13.68 -1.62
C GLU A 321 20.43 -14.54 -0.83
N VAL A 322 20.32 -14.35 0.49
CA VAL A 322 19.34 -15.05 1.31
C VAL A 322 17.94 -14.54 0.98
N TRP A 323 17.77 -13.23 0.86
CA TRP A 323 16.49 -12.61 0.48
C TRP A 323 15.97 -13.07 -0.88
N GLN A 324 16.87 -13.31 -1.85
CA GLN A 324 16.51 -13.91 -3.14
C GLN A 324 15.92 -15.33 -3.01
N THR A 325 16.29 -16.06 -1.96
CA THR A 325 15.69 -17.38 -1.66
C THR A 325 14.42 -17.28 -0.81
N VAL A 326 14.33 -16.28 0.07
CA VAL A 326 13.18 -16.05 0.95
C VAL A 326 11.96 -15.59 0.18
N GLY A 327 12.13 -14.72 -0.84
CA GLY A 327 10.98 -14.16 -1.56
C GLY A 327 10.03 -15.20 -2.17
N PRO A 328 10.52 -16.18 -2.96
CA PRO A 328 9.68 -17.25 -3.48
C PRO A 328 9.03 -18.13 -2.40
N MET A 329 9.64 -18.22 -1.20
CA MET A 329 9.05 -18.96 -0.08
C MET A 329 7.93 -18.17 0.58
N PHE A 330 8.10 -16.85 0.67
CA PHE A 330 7.10 -15.92 1.20
C PHE A 330 5.86 -15.87 0.31
N ASP A 331 6.06 -15.77 -1.00
CA ASP A 331 4.98 -15.84 -1.99
C ASP A 331 4.15 -17.13 -1.85
N LYS A 332 4.82 -18.29 -1.85
CA LYS A 332 4.16 -19.59 -1.61
C LYS A 332 3.40 -19.65 -0.29
N MET A 333 3.96 -19.09 0.77
CA MET A 333 3.31 -19.03 2.08
C MET A 333 2.01 -18.23 2.02
N LEU A 334 2.02 -17.07 1.35
CA LEU A 334 0.82 -16.25 1.15
C LEU A 334 -0.23 -16.99 0.32
N THR A 335 0.17 -17.66 -0.77
CA THR A 335 -0.76 -18.49 -1.57
C THR A 335 -1.45 -19.55 -0.72
N PHE A 336 -0.71 -20.26 0.15
CA PHE A 336 -1.33 -21.26 1.03
C PHE A 336 -2.36 -20.67 2.00
N LEU A 337 -2.16 -19.43 2.45
CA LEU A 337 -3.11 -18.74 3.32
C LEU A 337 -4.37 -18.33 2.55
N GLU A 338 -4.21 -17.83 1.33
CA GLU A 338 -5.32 -17.49 0.43
C GLU A 338 -6.18 -18.71 0.09
N ASP A 339 -5.55 -19.81 -0.35
CA ASP A 339 -6.23 -21.07 -0.65
C ASP A 339 -7.06 -21.58 0.55
N ALA A 340 -6.50 -21.49 1.76
CA ALA A 340 -7.17 -21.89 2.99
C ALA A 340 -8.38 -21.01 3.35
N GLN A 341 -8.33 -19.70 3.03
CA GLN A 341 -9.46 -18.79 3.22
C GLN A 341 -10.57 -19.02 2.20
N GLU A 342 -10.22 -19.43 0.97
CA GLU A 342 -11.17 -19.76 -0.09
C GLU A 342 -11.74 -21.19 0.02
N GLY A 343 -11.16 -22.01 0.88
CA GLY A 343 -11.57 -23.40 1.12
C GLY A 343 -11.08 -24.38 0.05
N GLU A 344 -10.02 -24.02 -0.67
CA GLU A 344 -9.33 -24.88 -1.64
C GLU A 344 -8.31 -25.78 -0.91
N GLU A 345 -8.21 -27.06 -1.28
CA GLU A 345 -7.17 -27.95 -0.72
C GLU A 345 -5.80 -27.59 -1.34
N PRO A 346 -4.75 -27.43 -0.51
CA PRO A 346 -3.43 -27.06 -1.01
C PRO A 346 -2.87 -28.15 -1.96
N PRO A 347 -2.12 -27.76 -3.01
CA PRO A 347 -1.51 -28.73 -3.91
C PRO A 347 -0.51 -29.63 -3.16
N GLU A 348 -0.63 -30.95 -3.32
CA GLU A 348 0.28 -31.94 -2.74
C GLU A 348 1.71 -31.72 -3.28
N ASP A 349 2.59 -31.08 -2.50
CA ASP A 349 4.03 -31.05 -2.76
C ASP A 349 4.67 -32.31 -2.17
N ASN A 350 5.32 -33.08 -3.03
CA ASN A 350 5.78 -34.44 -2.74
C ASN A 350 7.16 -34.39 -2.08
N LEU A 351 7.23 -34.06 -0.79
CA LEU A 351 8.43 -34.19 0.03
C LEU A 351 8.08 -34.75 1.41
N SER A 352 8.10 -36.08 1.50
CA SER A 352 8.04 -36.82 2.75
C SER A 352 9.44 -37.03 3.35
N GLU A 353 9.49 -36.98 4.69
CA GLU A 353 10.50 -37.55 5.61
C GLU A 353 11.77 -36.73 5.88
N GLU A 354 11.71 -35.88 6.91
CA GLU A 354 12.37 -36.09 8.23
C GLU A 354 12.43 -34.75 8.99
N MET A 355 11.69 -34.64 10.11
CA MET A 355 12.13 -34.03 11.38
C MET A 355 10.96 -33.95 12.38
N GLU A 356 10.74 -35.04 13.11
CA GLU A 356 10.14 -34.97 14.46
C GLU A 356 11.16 -34.32 15.40
N ALA A 357 11.21 -32.99 15.44
CA ALA A 357 11.84 -32.21 16.52
C ALA A 357 11.52 -30.72 16.32
N GLY A 358 10.34 -30.26 16.75
CA GLY A 358 9.96 -28.85 16.63
C GLY A 358 8.84 -28.38 17.54
N ASP A 359 8.41 -29.18 18.51
CA ASP A 359 7.32 -28.81 19.44
C ASP A 359 7.82 -28.01 20.68
N ASP A 360 9.13 -27.73 20.76
CA ASP A 360 9.75 -27.02 21.90
C ASP A 360 10.08 -25.53 21.64
N LEU A 361 9.72 -24.97 20.48
CA LEU A 361 9.93 -23.54 20.16
C LEU A 361 8.72 -22.63 20.47
N LEU A 362 7.70 -23.16 21.15
CA LEU A 362 6.47 -22.43 21.51
C LEU A 362 6.41 -22.06 23.00
N GLY A 363 7.55 -21.65 23.57
CA GLY A 363 7.65 -21.21 24.97
C GLY A 363 6.74 -20.01 25.28
N GLU A 364 5.91 -20.17 26.32
CA GLU A 364 4.98 -19.17 26.85
C GLU A 364 5.67 -17.85 27.25
N ASP A 365 5.03 -16.72 26.93
CA ASP A 365 5.40 -15.39 27.40
C ASP A 365 5.57 -15.36 28.93
N ALA A 366 6.67 -14.75 29.37
CA ALA A 366 7.06 -14.61 30.76
C ALA A 366 5.93 -14.01 31.62
N LYS A 367 5.43 -14.79 32.58
CA LYS A 367 4.58 -14.26 33.65
C LYS A 367 5.38 -13.25 34.47
N GLY A 368 4.91 -11.99 34.40
CA GLY A 368 5.37 -10.87 35.18
C GLY A 368 5.52 -11.19 36.67
N ASN A 369 6.65 -10.72 37.20
CA ASN A 369 7.09 -10.84 38.58
C ASN A 369 6.08 -10.15 39.51
N ASN A 370 5.32 -10.94 40.26
CA ASN A 370 4.48 -10.46 41.34
C ASN A 370 5.30 -10.52 42.64
N MET A 371 5.96 -9.42 43.00
CA MET A 371 6.66 -9.31 44.29
C MET A 371 5.85 -8.41 45.22
N THR A 372 5.15 -9.05 46.16
CA THR A 372 4.54 -8.41 47.33
C THR A 372 5.49 -8.55 48.52
N MET A 373 5.99 -7.42 49.02
CA MET A 373 5.79 -6.90 50.39
C MET A 373 6.46 -5.55 50.55
#